data_AF-A0A4R9GZR4-F1
#
_entry.id   AF-A0A4R9GZR4-F1
#
_cell.length_a   1.000
_cell.length_b   1.000
_cell.length_c   1.000
_cell.angle_alpha   90.00
_cell.angle_beta   90.00
_cell.angle_gamma   90.00
#
_symmetry.space_group_name_H-M   'P 1'
#
loop_
_entity.id
_entity.type
_entity.pdbx_description
1 polymer ?
#
loop_
_entity_poly.entity_id
_entity_poly.type
_entity_poly.pdbx_seq_one_letter_code
_entity_poly.pdbx_strand_id
1 'polypeptide(L)'
;MITTNNLASLCPTLIDIFTDQEVNNSEIDSYNRRLSDARGSLGRFSNYIAKLHDSSFKLISNLNSNMVVLMKDKGLSEKADKIAEENSINMREAEFPLTIRFLDCLNVRLYKVTDKGFLKRANPNELALNYTYLYDELIEVKSGRVLLAIVIFRESFRRIRDPFRILLIDTSKIEIIEDHENLWKSYFDGRFLNDFHNYRNELVYLNLKNDA
;
A
#
# COMPACT_ATOMS: atom_id res chain seq x y z
N MET A 1 7.29 11.37 18.49
CA MET A 1 8.07 11.95 17.37
C MET A 1 9.05 10.89 16.90
N ILE A 2 9.08 10.53 15.62
CA ILE A 2 10.00 9.49 15.09
C ILE A 2 11.42 10.04 15.16
N THR A 3 12.27 9.38 15.94
CA THR A 3 13.64 9.79 16.24
C THR A 3 14.69 9.10 15.37
N THR A 4 14.31 8.02 14.68
CA THR A 4 15.23 7.27 13.81
C THR A 4 15.28 7.84 12.39
N ASN A 5 16.48 7.84 11.82
CA ASN A 5 16.74 8.13 10.41
C ASN A 5 17.12 6.86 9.63
N ASN A 6 16.88 5.67 10.20
CA ASN A 6 17.20 4.39 9.58
C ASN A 6 15.91 3.62 9.29
N LEU A 7 15.78 3.14 8.04
CA LEU A 7 14.62 2.37 7.59
C LEU A 7 14.48 1.06 8.36
N ALA A 8 15.57 0.35 8.67
CA ALA A 8 15.52 -0.92 9.40
C ALA A 8 14.89 -0.78 10.79
N SER A 9 15.00 0.40 11.42
CA SER A 9 14.36 0.66 12.70
C SER A 9 12.93 1.18 12.58
N LEU A 10 12.55 1.74 11.42
CA LEU A 10 11.25 2.34 11.20
C LEU A 10 10.26 1.35 10.57
N CYS A 11 10.70 0.68 9.51
CA CYS A 11 9.97 -0.29 8.70
C CYS A 11 10.88 -1.50 8.41
N PRO A 12 11.18 -2.34 9.42
CA PRO A 12 12.09 -3.47 9.27
C PRO A 12 11.71 -4.44 8.15
N THR A 13 10.42 -4.59 7.83
CA THR A 13 9.98 -5.54 6.79
C THR A 13 10.19 -5.03 5.37
N LEU A 14 10.55 -3.75 5.23
CA LEU A 14 10.80 -3.11 3.93
C LEU A 14 12.30 -2.94 3.63
N ILE A 15 13.21 -3.35 4.52
CA ILE A 15 14.64 -3.02 4.39
C ILE A 15 15.32 -3.71 3.18
N ASP A 16 14.88 -4.92 2.84
CA ASP A 16 15.43 -5.72 1.74
C ASP A 16 14.99 -5.21 0.35
N ILE A 17 14.01 -4.32 0.29
CA ILE A 17 13.63 -3.61 -0.95
C ILE A 17 14.71 -2.59 -1.36
N PHE A 18 15.46 -2.06 -0.40
CA PHE A 18 16.40 -0.94 -0.63
C PHE A 18 17.86 -1.31 -0.43
N THR A 19 18.14 -2.43 0.25
CA THR A 19 19.47 -2.82 0.69
C THR A 19 19.63 -4.34 0.58
N ASP A 20 20.87 -4.83 0.66
CA ASP A 20 21.15 -6.27 0.71
C ASP A 20 20.88 -6.89 2.10
N GLN A 21 20.34 -6.13 3.05
CA GLN A 21 20.01 -6.64 4.37
C GLN A 21 18.73 -7.47 4.31
N GLU A 22 18.80 -8.71 4.79
CA GLU A 22 17.63 -9.56 4.90
C GLU A 22 16.73 -9.16 6.08
N VAL A 23 15.42 -9.34 5.89
CA VAL A 23 14.42 -9.16 6.95
C VAL A 23 14.50 -10.34 7.92
N ASN A 24 14.64 -10.06 9.21
CA ASN A 24 14.64 -11.09 10.24
C ASN A 24 13.23 -11.71 10.38
N ASN A 25 13.17 -13.03 10.53
CA ASN A 25 11.91 -13.77 10.75
C ASN A 25 11.11 -13.24 11.95
N SER A 26 11.78 -12.80 13.02
CA SER A 26 11.11 -12.19 14.18
C SER A 26 10.37 -10.89 13.86
N GLU A 27 10.86 -10.11 12.90
CA GLU A 27 10.21 -8.87 12.46
C GLU A 27 8.97 -9.18 11.62
N ILE A 28 9.04 -10.22 10.77
CA ILE A 28 7.90 -10.76 10.03
C ILE A 28 6.80 -11.23 11.00
N ASP A 29 7.15 -12.02 12.01
CA ASP A 29 6.20 -12.49 13.03
C ASP A 29 5.59 -11.34 13.86
N SER A 30 6.40 -10.32 14.17
CA SER A 30 5.95 -9.11 14.87
C SER A 30 4.94 -8.33 14.01
N TYR A 31 5.26 -8.16 12.72
CA TYR A 31 4.39 -7.49 11.77
C TYR A 31 3.07 -8.23 11.57
N ASN A 32 3.12 -9.53 11.31
CA ASN A 32 1.93 -10.34 11.07
C ASN A 32 0.97 -10.33 12.27
N ARG A 33 1.49 -10.42 13.50
CA ARG A 33 0.67 -10.25 14.72
C ARG A 33 0.04 -8.87 14.80
N ARG A 34 0.84 -7.81 14.58
CA ARG A 34 0.34 -6.43 14.59
C ARG A 34 -0.78 -6.21 13.59
N LEU A 35 -0.64 -6.74 12.36
CA LEU A 35 -1.66 -6.63 11.32
C LEU A 35 -2.96 -7.32 11.73
N SER A 36 -2.86 -8.54 12.28
CA SER A 36 -4.02 -9.28 12.80
C SER A 36 -4.76 -8.50 13.89
N ASP A 37 -4.02 -7.98 14.88
CA ASP A 37 -4.59 -7.23 16.01
C ASP A 37 -5.19 -5.88 15.57
N ALA A 38 -4.61 -5.26 14.55
CA ALA A 38 -5.03 -3.94 14.06
C ALA A 38 -6.26 -3.99 13.13
N ARG A 39 -6.70 -5.16 12.65
CA ARG A 39 -7.74 -5.30 11.62
C ARG A 39 -8.98 -4.46 11.92
N GLY A 40 -9.51 -4.54 13.14
CA GLY A 40 -10.70 -3.79 13.57
C GLY A 40 -10.50 -2.27 13.52
N SER A 41 -9.29 -1.79 13.86
CA SER A 41 -8.96 -0.36 13.86
C SER A 41 -8.71 0.20 12.46
N LEU A 42 -8.22 -0.63 11.53
CA LEU A 42 -8.02 -0.25 10.12
C LEU A 42 -9.34 -0.20 9.33
N GLY A 43 -10.40 -0.85 9.83
CA GLY A 43 -11.68 -0.96 9.12
C GLY A 43 -11.50 -1.58 7.74
N ARG A 44 -12.13 -0.99 6.71
CA ARG A 44 -12.04 -1.50 5.33
C ARG A 44 -10.62 -1.47 4.76
N PHE A 45 -9.74 -0.60 5.26
CA PHE A 45 -8.37 -0.50 4.73
C PHE A 45 -7.56 -1.79 4.97
N SER A 46 -7.90 -2.60 5.98
CA SER A 46 -7.22 -3.89 6.20
C SER A 46 -7.29 -4.82 4.97
N ASN A 47 -8.31 -4.66 4.13
CA ASN A 47 -8.53 -5.48 2.94
C ASN A 47 -7.59 -5.11 1.77
N TYR A 48 -6.78 -4.07 1.92
CA TYR A 48 -5.90 -3.51 0.89
C TYR A 48 -4.42 -3.63 1.21
N ILE A 49 -4.06 -3.90 2.48
CA ILE A 49 -2.69 -4.12 2.92
C ILE A 49 -2.04 -5.21 2.06
N ALA A 50 -0.86 -4.92 1.51
CA ALA A 50 -0.10 -5.79 0.61
C ALA A 50 -0.81 -6.23 -0.69
N LYS A 51 -1.94 -5.59 -1.08
CA LYS A 51 -2.65 -5.89 -2.34
C LYS A 51 -2.61 -4.75 -3.36
N LEU A 52 -2.09 -3.60 -2.96
CA LEU A 52 -1.99 -2.40 -3.81
C LEU A 52 -0.66 -2.30 -4.58
N HIS A 53 0.12 -3.39 -4.64
CA HIS A 53 1.34 -3.43 -5.45
C HIS A 53 1.04 -3.03 -6.90
N ASP A 54 1.96 -2.30 -7.52
CA ASP A 54 1.86 -1.73 -8.87
C ASP A 54 0.63 -0.85 -9.15
N SER A 55 -0.07 -0.40 -8.11
CA SER A 55 -1.23 0.49 -8.28
C SER A 55 -0.79 1.93 -8.52
N SER A 56 -1.01 2.44 -9.73
CA SER A 56 -0.65 3.82 -10.10
C SER A 56 -1.52 4.86 -9.39
N PHE A 57 -0.87 5.86 -8.82
CA PHE A 57 -1.55 7.03 -8.27
C PHE A 57 -2.08 7.91 -9.41
N LYS A 58 -3.38 8.22 -9.38
CA LYS A 58 -3.98 9.26 -10.22
C LYS A 58 -3.82 10.65 -9.59
N LEU A 59 -3.94 10.72 -8.26
CA LEU A 59 -3.82 11.96 -7.51
C LEU A 59 -3.37 11.67 -6.08
N ILE A 60 -2.47 12.52 -5.58
CA ILE A 60 -2.15 12.66 -4.16
C ILE A 60 -2.40 14.12 -3.80
N SER A 61 -3.35 14.38 -2.91
CA SER A 61 -3.73 15.74 -2.52
C SER A 61 -3.76 15.89 -1.01
N ASN A 62 -3.16 16.96 -0.51
CA ASN A 62 -3.33 17.40 0.87
C ASN A 62 -4.46 18.43 0.91
N LEU A 63 -5.53 18.12 1.64
CA LEU A 63 -6.70 18.97 1.81
C LEU A 63 -6.85 19.25 3.30
N ASN A 64 -6.38 20.42 3.74
CA ASN A 64 -6.30 20.79 5.16
C ASN A 64 -5.45 19.77 5.96
N SER A 65 -6.03 19.17 7.00
CA SER A 65 -5.43 18.11 7.79
C SER A 65 -5.58 16.72 7.16
N ASN A 66 -6.19 16.58 5.98
CA ASN A 66 -6.42 15.27 5.37
C ASN A 66 -5.50 15.03 4.18
N MET A 67 -5.14 13.78 3.97
CA MET A 67 -4.47 13.33 2.75
C MET A 67 -5.43 12.43 1.97
N VAL A 68 -5.58 12.72 0.68
CA VAL A 68 -6.47 11.97 -0.22
C VAL A 68 -5.64 11.40 -1.36
N VAL A 69 -5.78 10.10 -1.56
CA VAL A 69 -5.13 9.32 -2.60
C VAL A 69 -6.21 8.76 -3.51
N LEU A 70 -6.11 9.04 -4.82
CA LEU A 70 -6.91 8.37 -5.84
C LEU A 70 -5.97 7.49 -6.66
N MET A 71 -6.37 6.24 -6.91
CA MET A 71 -5.58 5.27 -7.65
C MET A 71 -6.46 4.24 -8.38
N LYS A 72 -5.83 3.36 -9.16
CA LYS A 72 -6.46 2.14 -9.67
C LYS A 72 -5.92 0.96 -8.88
N ASP A 73 -6.80 0.10 -8.36
CA ASP A 73 -6.43 -1.15 -7.69
C ASP A 73 -5.95 -2.15 -8.76
N LYS A 74 -4.62 -2.17 -9.00
CA LYS A 74 -4.02 -3.03 -10.03
C LYS A 74 -4.11 -4.50 -9.63
N GLY A 75 -3.94 -4.83 -8.35
CA GLY A 75 -4.06 -6.21 -7.86
C GLY A 75 -5.44 -6.81 -8.11
N LEU A 76 -6.52 -6.04 -7.90
CA LEU A 76 -7.87 -6.51 -8.25
C LEU A 76 -8.07 -6.64 -9.76
N SER A 77 -7.49 -5.72 -10.53
CA SER A 77 -7.53 -5.76 -12.01
C SER A 77 -6.87 -7.05 -12.53
N GLU A 78 -5.68 -7.38 -12.05
CA GLU A 78 -4.96 -8.61 -12.39
C GLU A 78 -5.71 -9.87 -11.96
N LYS A 79 -6.36 -9.84 -10.79
CA LYS A 79 -7.22 -10.94 -10.34
C LYS A 79 -8.43 -11.14 -11.26
N ALA A 80 -9.03 -10.05 -11.74
CA ALA A 80 -10.12 -10.11 -12.72
C ALA A 80 -9.64 -10.67 -14.05
N ASP A 81 -8.53 -10.15 -14.58
CA ASP A 81 -7.94 -10.62 -15.85
C ASP A 81 -7.62 -12.12 -15.78
N LYS A 82 -7.02 -12.59 -14.69
CA LYS A 82 -6.74 -14.02 -14.46
C LYS A 82 -8.01 -14.88 -14.50
N ILE A 83 -9.08 -14.45 -13.82
CA ILE A 83 -10.36 -15.19 -13.84
C ILE A 83 -10.97 -15.19 -15.24
N ALA A 84 -10.87 -14.07 -15.96
CA ALA A 84 -11.37 -13.98 -17.33
C ALA A 84 -10.62 -14.94 -18.26
N GLU A 85 -9.29 -14.99 -18.17
CA GLU A 85 -8.44 -15.91 -18.92
C GLU A 85 -8.77 -17.38 -18.61
N GLU A 86 -8.79 -17.76 -17.32
CA GLU A 86 -9.11 -19.12 -16.87
C GLU A 86 -10.48 -19.61 -17.33
N ASN A 87 -11.42 -18.70 -17.56
CA ASN A 87 -12.79 -18.99 -17.96
C ASN A 87 -13.11 -18.61 -19.42
N SER A 88 -12.09 -18.22 -20.21
CA SER A 88 -12.24 -17.81 -21.61
C SER A 88 -13.29 -16.70 -21.82
N ILE A 89 -13.38 -15.76 -20.89
CA ILE A 89 -14.28 -14.61 -20.95
C ILE A 89 -13.58 -13.49 -21.72
N ASN A 90 -14.14 -13.10 -22.86
CA ASN A 90 -13.63 -11.96 -23.62
C ASN A 90 -14.12 -10.66 -22.98
N MET A 91 -13.26 -10.00 -22.23
CA MET A 91 -13.52 -8.69 -21.63
C MET A 91 -12.36 -7.73 -21.89
N ARG A 92 -12.65 -6.43 -21.83
CA ARG A 92 -11.59 -5.41 -21.77
C ARG A 92 -10.92 -5.45 -20.40
N GLU A 93 -9.70 -4.92 -20.31
CA GLU A 93 -8.98 -4.76 -19.04
C GLU A 93 -9.90 -4.12 -18.00
N ALA A 94 -10.10 -4.81 -16.87
CA ALA A 94 -10.95 -4.34 -15.79
C ALA A 94 -10.27 -3.18 -15.06
N GLU A 95 -10.97 -2.06 -14.89
CA GLU A 95 -10.49 -0.97 -14.04
C GLU A 95 -11.28 -0.90 -12.74
N PHE A 96 -10.56 -0.78 -11.62
CA PHE A 96 -11.11 -0.66 -10.28
C PHE A 96 -10.60 0.63 -9.59
N PRO A 97 -11.36 1.74 -9.69
CA PRO A 97 -10.98 3.01 -9.07
C PRO A 97 -11.13 2.99 -7.55
N LEU A 98 -10.07 3.38 -6.85
CA LEU A 98 -9.99 3.41 -5.40
C LEU A 98 -9.65 4.82 -4.91
N THR A 99 -10.39 5.28 -3.89
CA THR A 99 -10.01 6.47 -3.12
C THR A 99 -9.71 6.10 -1.67
N ILE A 100 -8.52 6.45 -1.20
CA ILE A 100 -8.09 6.30 0.19
C ILE A 100 -7.99 7.68 0.81
N ARG A 101 -8.69 7.90 1.92
CA ARG A 101 -8.63 9.14 2.69
C ARG A 101 -8.00 8.87 4.04
N PHE A 102 -6.87 9.50 4.30
CA PHE A 102 -6.25 9.57 5.61
C PHE A 102 -6.78 10.84 6.29
N LEU A 103 -7.50 10.66 7.40
CA LEU A 103 -8.18 11.75 8.11
C LEU A 103 -7.39 12.24 9.31
N ASP A 104 -7.48 13.54 9.57
CA ASP A 104 -6.79 14.22 10.67
C ASP A 104 -5.31 13.80 10.76
N CYS A 105 -4.63 13.89 9.62
CA CYS A 105 -3.21 13.61 9.52
C CYS A 105 -2.43 14.57 10.43
N LEU A 106 -1.90 14.01 11.51
CA LEU A 106 -1.01 14.72 12.41
C LEU A 106 0.28 15.10 11.69
N ASN A 107 0.73 14.24 10.77
CA ASN A 107 1.97 14.44 10.06
C ASN A 107 2.06 13.54 8.81
N VAL A 108 2.45 14.12 7.68
CA VAL A 108 2.77 13.42 6.43
C VAL A 108 4.20 13.79 6.03
N ARG A 109 5.05 12.79 5.80
CA ARG A 109 6.46 13.00 5.45
C ARG A 109 6.87 12.14 4.28
N LEU A 110 7.68 12.72 3.41
CA LEU A 110 8.28 12.03 2.28
C LEU A 110 9.78 11.89 2.51
N TYR A 111 10.31 10.69 2.30
CA TYR A 111 11.73 10.38 2.43
C TYR A 111 12.27 9.72 1.17
N LYS A 112 13.53 10.01 0.83
CA LYS A 112 14.38 9.20 -0.02
C LYS A 112 15.10 8.19 0.86
N VAL A 113 15.29 6.97 0.37
CA VAL A 113 16.08 5.95 1.03
C VAL A 113 17.41 5.83 0.31
N THR A 114 18.52 5.85 1.05
CA THR A 114 19.84 5.58 0.48
C THR A 114 20.06 4.08 0.28
N ASP A 115 21.07 3.71 -0.50
CA ASP A 115 21.63 2.35 -0.61
C ASP A 115 21.94 1.68 0.74
N LYS A 116 22.24 2.46 1.79
CA LYS A 116 22.47 1.98 3.16
C LYS A 116 21.23 2.00 4.07
N GLY A 117 20.03 2.22 3.53
CA GLY A 117 18.79 2.26 4.32
C GLY A 117 18.56 3.54 5.14
N PHE A 118 19.37 4.59 4.97
CA PHE A 118 19.13 5.87 5.66
C PHE A 118 18.04 6.70 4.99
N LEU A 119 17.21 7.34 5.81
CA LEU A 119 16.11 8.20 5.42
C LEU A 119 16.59 9.64 5.29
N LYS A 120 16.51 10.19 4.07
CA LYS A 120 16.75 11.61 3.78
C LYS A 120 15.43 12.28 3.43
N ARG A 121 15.10 13.40 4.08
CA ARG A 121 13.83 14.09 3.82
C ARG A 121 13.77 14.55 2.35
N ALA A 122 12.67 14.24 1.68
CA ALA A 122 12.38 14.71 0.34
C ALA A 122 11.57 16.02 0.39
N ASN A 123 11.53 16.74 -0.73
CA ASN A 123 10.69 17.94 -0.83
C ASN A 123 9.21 17.51 -0.89
N PRO A 124 8.32 18.04 -0.03
CA PRO A 124 6.89 17.71 -0.06
C PRO A 124 6.22 17.96 -1.42
N ASN A 125 6.70 18.94 -2.19
CA ASN A 125 6.19 19.24 -3.53
C ASN A 125 6.42 18.09 -4.52
N GLU A 126 7.32 17.14 -4.21
CA GLU A 126 7.47 15.93 -5.02
C GLU A 126 6.19 15.09 -5.05
N LEU A 127 5.29 15.18 -4.06
CA LEU A 127 4.02 14.41 -4.04
C LEU A 127 3.08 14.72 -5.22
N ALA A 128 3.25 15.86 -5.89
CA ALA A 128 2.46 16.23 -7.07
C ALA A 128 2.93 15.50 -8.36
N LEU A 129 3.96 14.67 -8.27
CA LEU A 129 4.49 13.89 -9.39
C LEU A 129 3.75 12.55 -9.54
N ASN A 130 4.03 11.85 -10.63
CA ASN A 130 3.47 10.52 -10.88
C ASN A 130 4.21 9.47 -10.05
N TYR A 131 3.44 8.63 -9.37
CA TYR A 131 3.95 7.55 -8.56
C TYR A 131 3.18 6.26 -8.81
N THR A 132 3.85 5.15 -8.51
CA THR A 132 3.26 3.82 -8.35
C THR A 132 3.35 3.40 -6.90
N TYR A 133 2.30 2.80 -6.35
CA TYR A 133 2.31 2.17 -5.03
C TYR A 133 2.99 0.81 -5.15
N LEU A 134 3.97 0.51 -4.29
CA LEU A 134 4.65 -0.78 -4.32
C LEU A 134 4.36 -1.59 -3.06
N TYR A 135 4.77 -1.07 -1.91
CA TYR A 135 4.71 -1.83 -0.67
C TYR A 135 4.22 -0.96 0.46
N ASP A 136 3.77 -1.58 1.54
CA ASP A 136 3.40 -0.89 2.76
C ASP A 136 3.80 -1.67 3.99
N GLU A 137 4.03 -0.91 5.07
CA GLU A 137 4.23 -1.47 6.39
C GLU A 137 3.42 -0.65 7.40
N LEU A 138 2.49 -1.32 8.07
CA LEU A 138 1.85 -0.82 9.27
C LEU A 138 2.85 -0.77 10.44
N ILE A 139 3.31 0.43 10.77
CA ILE A 139 4.32 0.63 11.83
C ILE A 139 3.66 0.58 13.20
N GLU A 140 2.54 1.28 13.38
CA GLU A 140 1.90 1.42 14.69
C GLU A 140 0.39 1.64 14.56
N VAL A 141 -0.38 0.99 15.43
CA VAL A 141 -1.80 1.29 15.65
C VAL A 141 -2.04 1.39 17.15
N LYS A 142 -2.36 2.58 17.64
CA LYS A 142 -2.61 2.84 19.06
C LYS A 142 -3.74 3.85 19.21
N SER A 143 -4.74 3.53 20.04
CA SER A 143 -5.81 4.42 20.52
C SER A 143 -6.12 5.64 19.64
N GLY A 144 -6.68 5.40 18.44
CA GLY A 144 -7.09 6.47 17.52
C GLY A 144 -5.97 7.07 16.68
N ARG A 145 -4.85 6.35 16.51
CA ARG A 145 -3.72 6.72 15.66
C ARG A 145 -3.22 5.51 14.88
N VAL A 146 -3.00 5.71 13.58
CA VAL A 146 -2.41 4.77 12.64
C VAL A 146 -1.17 5.43 12.03
N LEU A 147 -0.04 4.74 12.11
CA LEU A 147 1.21 5.10 11.45
C LEU A 147 1.53 4.06 10.39
N LEU A 148 1.57 4.50 9.14
CA LEU A 148 1.78 3.67 7.96
C LEU A 148 2.97 4.23 7.16
N ALA A 149 3.83 3.35 6.67
CA ALA A 149 4.77 3.67 5.61
C ALA A 149 4.32 3.04 4.31
N ILE A 150 4.42 3.79 3.22
CA ILE A 150 4.16 3.33 1.85
C ILE A 150 5.42 3.55 1.03
N VAL A 151 5.92 2.50 0.40
CA VAL A 151 6.94 2.59 -0.65
C VAL A 151 6.25 3.01 -1.93
N ILE A 152 6.66 4.16 -2.47
CA ILE A 152 6.17 4.66 -3.76
C ILE A 152 7.33 4.83 -4.74
N PHE A 153 7.11 4.45 -5.99
CA PHE A 153 8.09 4.56 -7.07
C PHE A 153 7.75 5.77 -7.94
N ARG A 154 8.71 6.68 -8.13
CA ARG A 154 8.53 7.86 -8.99
C ARG A 154 8.64 7.46 -10.46
N GLU A 155 7.53 7.57 -11.17
CA GLU A 155 7.49 7.31 -12.61
C GLU A 155 8.17 8.46 -13.38
N SER A 156 8.98 8.11 -14.37
CA SER A 156 9.65 9.07 -15.24
C SER A 156 10.17 8.41 -16.51
N PHE A 157 9.99 9.09 -17.64
CA PHE A 157 10.56 8.68 -18.93
C PHE A 157 12.09 8.73 -18.97
N ARG A 158 12.73 9.44 -18.04
CA ARG A 158 14.19 9.50 -17.89
C ARG A 158 14.63 8.70 -16.66
N ARG A 159 15.83 8.10 -16.72
CA ARG A 159 16.46 7.44 -15.58
C ARG A 159 16.62 8.42 -14.42
N ILE A 160 15.94 8.15 -13.31
CA ILE A 160 16.02 8.95 -12.08
C ILE A 160 16.98 8.27 -11.12
N ARG A 161 17.84 9.07 -10.49
CA ARG A 161 18.61 8.65 -9.32
C ARG A 161 17.69 8.60 -8.11
N ASP A 162 17.71 7.47 -7.40
CA ASP A 162 16.87 7.18 -6.23
C ASP A 162 15.38 7.33 -6.60
N PRO A 163 14.78 6.40 -7.36
CA PRO A 163 13.40 6.55 -7.83
C PRO A 163 12.36 6.26 -6.73
N PHE A 164 12.73 5.49 -5.71
CA PHE A 164 11.84 5.12 -4.61
C PHE A 164 11.73 6.23 -3.56
N ARG A 165 10.56 6.33 -2.94
CA ARG A 165 10.30 7.16 -1.76
C ARG A 165 9.58 6.34 -0.69
N ILE A 166 9.75 6.74 0.56
CA ILE A 166 8.87 6.34 1.65
C ILE A 166 7.94 7.51 1.95
N LEU A 167 6.65 7.28 1.76
CA LEU A 167 5.57 8.14 2.22
C LEU A 167 5.11 7.64 3.59
N LEU A 168 5.37 8.44 4.61
CA LEU A 168 5.05 8.14 5.99
C LEU A 168 3.86 8.97 6.43
N ILE A 169 2.79 8.29 6.85
CA ILE A 169 1.50 8.90 7.15
C ILE A 169 1.11 8.57 8.59
N ASP A 170 0.89 9.61 9.37
CA ASP A 170 0.39 9.56 10.74
C ASP A 170 -1.02 10.17 10.78
N THR A 171 -2.03 9.35 11.01
CA THR A 171 -3.45 9.68 10.81
C THR A 171 -4.32 9.11 11.93
N SER A 172 -5.49 9.70 12.15
CA SER A 172 -6.45 9.17 13.14
C SER A 172 -7.26 8.00 12.58
N LYS A 173 -7.59 8.05 11.29
CA LYS A 173 -8.51 7.13 10.62
C LYS A 173 -8.22 7.06 9.13
N ILE A 174 -8.42 5.87 8.56
CA ILE A 174 -8.34 5.64 7.11
C ILE A 174 -9.74 5.27 6.60
N GLU A 175 -10.21 5.97 5.57
CA GLU A 175 -11.47 5.68 4.89
C GLU A 175 -11.24 5.23 3.46
N ILE A 176 -12.04 4.24 3.04
CA ILE A 176 -12.02 3.68 1.70
C ILE A 176 -13.33 4.01 1.01
N ILE A 177 -13.23 4.60 -0.18
CA ILE A 177 -14.34 4.89 -1.07
C ILE A 177 -14.07 4.15 -2.38
N GLU A 178 -14.96 3.23 -2.72
CA GLU A 178 -14.88 2.33 -3.87
C GLU A 178 -16.29 1.89 -4.30
N ASP A 179 -16.38 1.32 -5.51
CA ASP A 179 -17.56 0.59 -5.99
C ASP A 179 -17.16 -0.77 -6.61
N HIS A 180 -16.07 -1.37 -6.11
CA HIS A 180 -15.44 -2.50 -6.80
C HIS A 180 -16.34 -3.73 -6.91
N GLU A 181 -17.19 -4.03 -5.92
CA GLU A 181 -18.08 -5.19 -5.99
C GLU A 181 -19.11 -5.05 -7.12
N ASN A 182 -19.66 -3.85 -7.33
CA ASN A 182 -20.62 -3.63 -8.42
C ASN A 182 -19.93 -3.63 -9.78
N LEU A 183 -18.73 -3.06 -9.87
CA LEU A 183 -17.89 -3.17 -11.07
C LEU A 183 -17.58 -4.64 -11.38
N TRP A 184 -17.22 -5.43 -10.36
CA TRP A 184 -16.97 -6.86 -10.50
C TRP A 184 -18.21 -7.61 -11.00
N LYS A 185 -19.38 -7.36 -10.39
CA LYS A 185 -20.67 -7.91 -10.86
C LYS A 185 -20.92 -7.55 -12.32
N SER A 186 -20.61 -6.32 -12.73
CA SER A 186 -20.81 -5.87 -14.11
C SER A 186 -19.85 -6.55 -15.09
N TYR A 187 -18.59 -6.78 -14.72
CA TYR A 187 -17.62 -7.44 -15.60
C TYR A 187 -17.91 -8.94 -15.79
N PHE A 188 -18.48 -9.59 -14.77
CA PHE A 188 -18.67 -11.04 -14.74
C PHE A 188 -20.14 -11.48 -14.79
N ASP A 189 -21.07 -10.57 -15.08
CA ASP A 189 -22.53 -10.81 -15.07
C ASP A 189 -23.02 -11.47 -13.76
N GLY A 190 -22.49 -10.99 -12.63
CA GLY A 190 -22.79 -11.51 -11.29
C GLY A 190 -22.13 -12.84 -10.92
N ARG A 191 -21.33 -13.45 -11.80
CA ARG A 191 -20.53 -14.65 -11.50
C ARG A 191 -19.28 -14.29 -10.68
N PHE A 192 -18.64 -15.30 -10.09
CA PHE A 192 -17.36 -15.18 -9.36
C PHE A 192 -17.35 -14.19 -8.19
N LEU A 193 -18.51 -13.92 -7.57
CA LEU A 193 -18.56 -13.03 -6.40
C LEU A 193 -17.82 -13.60 -5.19
N ASN A 194 -17.85 -14.93 -5.04
CA ASN A 194 -17.07 -15.60 -3.99
C ASN A 194 -15.56 -15.37 -4.20
N ASP A 195 -15.07 -15.40 -5.44
CA ASP A 195 -13.66 -15.10 -5.74
C ASP A 195 -13.28 -13.67 -5.36
N PHE A 196 -14.16 -12.70 -5.67
CA PHE A 196 -13.99 -11.31 -5.23
C PHE A 196 -13.96 -11.19 -3.71
N HIS A 197 -14.93 -11.79 -3.01
CA HIS A 197 -15.01 -11.72 -1.55
C HIS A 197 -13.83 -12.41 -0.87
N ASN A 198 -13.39 -13.55 -1.39
CA ASN A 198 -12.22 -14.26 -0.90
C ASN A 198 -10.97 -13.39 -1.09
N TYR A 199 -10.71 -12.93 -2.32
CA TYR A 199 -9.57 -12.06 -2.61
C TYR A 199 -9.58 -10.80 -1.75
N ARG A 200 -10.73 -10.15 -1.56
CA ARG A 200 -10.81 -8.89 -0.81
C ARG A 200 -10.64 -9.09 0.70
N ASN A 201 -11.22 -10.14 1.28
CA ASN A 201 -11.27 -10.32 2.74
C ASN A 201 -10.12 -11.16 3.33
N GLU A 202 -9.37 -11.87 2.48
CA GLU A 202 -8.16 -12.59 2.88
C GLU A 202 -7.09 -11.61 3.36
N LEU A 203 -6.53 -11.84 4.54
CA LEU A 203 -5.37 -11.07 5.00
C LEU A 203 -4.11 -11.70 4.40
N VAL A 204 -3.27 -10.86 3.80
CA VAL A 204 -1.98 -11.29 3.27
C VAL A 204 -0.94 -11.14 4.38
N TYR A 205 -0.44 -12.27 4.86
CA TYR A 205 0.67 -12.31 5.80
C TYR A 205 1.99 -12.34 5.03
N LEU A 206 3.01 -11.70 5.59
CA LEU A 206 4.37 -11.85 5.08
C LEU A 206 4.83 -13.27 5.36
N ASN A 207 5.36 -13.94 4.34
CA ASN A 207 5.91 -15.28 4.49
C ASN A 207 7.28 -15.21 5.13
N LEU A 208 7.57 -16.14 6.04
CA LEU A 208 8.94 -16.38 6.50
C LEU A 208 9.79 -16.75 5.28
N LYS A 209 11.00 -16.19 5.19
CA LYS A 209 11.98 -16.77 4.28
C LYS A 209 12.35 -18.12 4.89
N ASN A 210 11.84 -19.19 4.30
CA ASN A 210 12.39 -20.51 4.56
C ASN A 210 13.82 -20.46 4.05
N ASP A 211 14.79 -20.73 4.93
CA ASP A 211 16.18 -20.93 4.56
C ASP A 211 16.20 -21.98 3.43
N ALA A 212 16.54 -21.54 2.22
CA ALA A 212 16.78 -22.40 1.07
C ALA A 212 18.18 -23.02 1.15
#